data_AF-A0A947UW75-F1
#
_entry.id   AF-A0A947UW75-F1
#
_cell.length_a   1.000
_cell.length_b   1.000
_cell.length_c   1.000
_cell.angle_alpha   90.00
_cell.angle_beta   90.00
_cell.angle_gamma   90.00
#
_symmetry.space_group_name_H-M   'P 1'
#
loop_
_entity.id
_entity.type
_entity.pdbx_description
1 polymer ?
#
loop_
_entity_poly.entity_id
_entity_poly.type
_entity_poly.pdbx_seq_one_letter_code
_entity_poly.pdbx_strand_id
1 'polypeptide(L)'
;MSARLREIPYNYTSFSDREIVIRLLGADAWGVLNTLRAERRTGRSARMLFEVLGDIWVVRRNPYLEDDLLDNPKRRQMLIEALRHRLHEIEVRRQGNELVGQLLEAAARAVREFEAWFADTASLRARVRSRLAGVTRRDNIAFDGLARVSHVTDATDWRVEYPFVVLTPDTEAEMAGLVAGLIELGLTIIPRGGGTGYTGGAVPLTDQAAVVNTEKLEAMSAVEMSHLPG
;
A
#
# COMPACT_ATOMS: atom_id res chain seq x y z
N MET A 1 28.10 -13.60 -12.83
CA MET A 1 26.92 -12.89 -12.30
C MET A 1 26.56 -13.53 -10.97
N SER A 2 26.79 -12.84 -9.85
CA SER A 2 26.32 -13.33 -8.54
C SER A 2 24.78 -13.33 -8.58
N ALA A 3 24.15 -14.50 -8.45
CA ALA A 3 22.71 -14.61 -8.36
C ALA A 3 22.25 -13.74 -7.18
N ARG A 4 21.37 -12.74 -7.43
CA ARG A 4 20.73 -11.96 -6.36
C ARG A 4 19.87 -12.92 -5.54
N LEU A 5 20.44 -13.45 -4.46
CA LEU A 5 19.72 -14.20 -3.44
C LEU A 5 18.77 -13.23 -2.75
N ARG A 6 17.47 -13.41 -2.97
CA ARG A 6 16.41 -12.71 -2.24
C ARG A 6 16.29 -13.34 -0.85
N GLU A 7 16.43 -12.54 0.19
CA GLU A 7 16.35 -12.96 1.59
C GLU A 7 14.93 -12.77 2.17
N ILE A 8 14.15 -11.82 1.63
CA ILE A 8 12.73 -11.69 1.98
C ILE A 8 11.94 -12.81 1.29
N PRO A 9 11.17 -13.61 2.06
CA PRO A 9 10.61 -14.88 1.57
C PRO A 9 9.51 -14.72 0.51
N TYR A 10 8.98 -13.51 0.30
CA TYR A 10 7.90 -13.24 -0.63
C TYR A 10 8.40 -12.49 -1.87
N ASN A 11 8.12 -13.03 -3.06
CA ASN A 11 8.42 -12.40 -4.35
C ASN A 11 7.17 -11.79 -5.01
N TYR A 12 6.26 -11.25 -4.19
CA TYR A 12 4.97 -10.71 -4.66
C TYR A 12 5.06 -9.28 -5.20
N THR A 13 6.23 -8.65 -5.15
CA THR A 13 6.45 -7.28 -5.63
C THR A 13 7.77 -7.17 -6.38
N SER A 14 7.84 -6.27 -7.36
CA SER A 14 9.07 -5.90 -8.08
C SER A 14 10.16 -5.27 -7.20
N PHE A 15 9.81 -4.85 -5.98
CA PHE A 15 10.76 -4.33 -5.01
C PHE A 15 11.75 -5.40 -4.54
N SER A 16 13.02 -5.00 -4.53
CA SER A 16 14.16 -5.72 -3.95
C SER A 16 14.16 -5.63 -2.43
N ASP A 17 14.91 -6.52 -1.78
CA ASP A 17 15.09 -6.49 -0.31
C ASP A 17 15.61 -5.14 0.17
N ARG A 18 16.50 -4.49 -0.60
CA ARG A 18 16.99 -3.16 -0.30
C ARG A 18 15.86 -2.15 -0.21
N GLU A 19 14.99 -2.11 -1.20
CA GLU A 19 13.91 -1.12 -1.25
C GLU A 19 12.88 -1.38 -0.15
N ILE A 20 12.58 -2.64 0.14
CA ILE A 20 11.67 -3.02 1.23
C ILE A 20 12.26 -2.58 2.57
N VAL A 21 13.53 -2.90 2.84
CA VAL A 21 14.22 -2.47 4.06
C VAL A 21 14.22 -0.95 4.18
N ILE A 22 14.57 -0.21 3.12
CA ILE A 22 14.63 1.24 3.18
C ILE A 22 13.25 1.84 3.47
N ARG A 23 12.19 1.32 2.84
CA ARG A 23 10.82 1.79 3.05
C ARG A 23 10.29 1.49 4.45
N LEU A 24 10.64 0.35 5.03
CA LEU A 24 10.15 -0.05 6.35
C LEU A 24 11.02 0.47 7.50
N LEU A 25 12.35 0.43 7.35
CA LEU A 25 13.30 0.69 8.43
C LEU A 25 14.12 1.97 8.24
N GLY A 26 14.23 2.48 7.00
CA GLY A 26 15.06 3.64 6.65
C GLY A 26 16.39 3.27 5.99
N ALA A 27 17.04 4.26 5.39
CA ALA A 27 18.31 4.09 4.69
C ALA A 27 19.47 3.66 5.61
N ASP A 28 19.51 4.20 6.83
CA ASP A 28 20.55 3.90 7.81
C ASP A 28 20.53 2.42 8.22
N ALA A 29 19.34 1.86 8.43
CA ALA A 29 19.16 0.44 8.75
C ALA A 29 19.69 -0.47 7.62
N TRP A 30 19.54 -0.08 6.36
CA TRP A 30 20.15 -0.80 5.24
C TRP A 30 21.68 -0.76 5.30
N GLY A 31 22.26 0.38 5.69
CA GLY A 31 23.70 0.51 5.93
C GLY A 31 24.18 -0.45 7.01
N VAL A 32 23.51 -0.45 8.16
CA VAL A 32 23.81 -1.36 9.28
C VAL A 32 23.71 -2.83 8.88
N LEU A 33 22.68 -3.20 8.12
CA LEU A 33 22.53 -4.56 7.58
C LEU A 33 23.71 -4.99 6.71
N ASN A 34 24.22 -4.10 5.86
CA ASN A 34 25.37 -4.42 5.01
C ASN A 34 26.66 -4.59 5.81
N THR A 35 26.87 -3.78 6.85
CA THR A 35 27.99 -3.95 7.79
C THR A 35 27.92 -5.32 8.46
N LEU A 36 26.77 -5.69 9.01
CA LEU A 36 26.58 -7.00 9.67
C LEU A 36 26.71 -8.18 8.70
N ARG A 37 26.26 -8.05 7.44
CA ARG A 37 26.44 -9.08 6.42
C ARG A 37 27.92 -9.34 6.11
N ALA A 38 28.77 -8.31 6.14
CA ALA A 38 30.20 -8.46 5.92
C ALA A 38 30.89 -9.28 7.04
N GLU A 39 30.37 -9.22 8.26
CA GLU A 39 30.90 -9.94 9.43
C GLU A 39 30.59 -11.45 9.44
N ARG A 40 29.70 -11.95 8.56
CA ARG A 40 29.35 -13.37 8.37
C ARG A 40 29.00 -14.18 9.64
N ARG A 41 28.54 -13.53 10.71
CA ARG A 41 28.32 -14.15 12.02
C ARG A 41 26.89 -14.64 12.31
N THR A 42 25.84 -14.12 11.67
CA THR A 42 24.45 -14.27 12.17
C THR A 42 23.38 -14.55 11.09
N GLY A 43 23.41 -15.74 10.46
CA GLY A 43 22.40 -16.12 9.45
C GLY A 43 20.96 -16.26 9.99
N ARG A 44 20.78 -16.80 11.21
CA ARG A 44 19.44 -17.05 11.77
C ARG A 44 18.70 -15.77 12.18
N SER A 45 19.39 -14.83 12.84
CA SER A 45 18.81 -13.54 13.25
C SER A 45 18.46 -12.68 12.04
N ALA A 46 19.32 -12.67 11.02
CA ALA A 46 19.03 -12.00 9.75
C ALA A 46 17.77 -12.60 9.09
N ARG A 47 17.66 -13.93 9.01
CA ARG A 47 16.47 -14.60 8.46
C ARG A 47 15.19 -14.22 9.21
N MET A 48 15.20 -14.22 10.55
CA MET A 48 14.05 -13.81 11.35
C MET A 48 13.65 -12.34 11.11
N LEU A 49 14.63 -11.45 10.94
CA LEU A 49 14.36 -10.06 10.59
C LEU A 49 13.70 -9.96 9.20
N PHE A 50 14.23 -10.66 8.19
CA PHE A 50 13.63 -10.65 6.85
C PHE A 50 12.25 -11.31 6.80
N GLU A 51 11.98 -12.31 7.65
CA GLU A 51 10.62 -12.84 7.86
C GLU A 51 9.68 -11.75 8.40
N VAL A 52 10.09 -11.00 9.43
CA VAL A 52 9.30 -9.88 9.98
C VAL A 52 9.01 -8.81 8.93
N LEU A 53 10.03 -8.39 8.18
CA LEU A 53 9.86 -7.40 7.12
C LEU A 53 9.00 -7.91 5.98
N GLY A 54 9.15 -9.20 5.63
CA GLY A 54 8.34 -9.86 4.62
C GLY A 54 6.86 -9.91 5.01
N ASP A 55 6.56 -10.28 6.24
CA ASP A 55 5.20 -10.36 6.77
C ASP A 55 4.51 -8.97 6.77
N ILE A 56 5.21 -7.91 7.19
CA ILE A 56 4.69 -6.54 7.10
C ILE A 56 4.46 -6.15 5.64
N TRP A 57 5.45 -6.41 4.78
CA TRP A 57 5.43 -5.98 3.38
C TRP A 57 4.31 -6.68 2.59
N VAL A 58 4.13 -7.99 2.75
CA VAL A 58 3.12 -8.74 2.02
C VAL A 58 1.72 -8.27 2.36
N VAL A 59 1.44 -7.92 3.62
CA VAL A 59 0.14 -7.39 4.03
C VAL A 59 -0.08 -6.00 3.46
N ARG A 60 0.89 -5.07 3.59
CA ARG A 60 0.76 -3.71 3.03
C ARG A 60 0.61 -3.68 1.51
N ARG A 61 1.02 -4.75 0.83
CA ARG A 61 1.03 -4.87 -0.65
C ARG A 61 -0.02 -5.81 -1.19
N ASN A 62 -0.91 -6.31 -0.35
CA ASN A 62 -1.98 -7.20 -0.77
C ASN A 62 -3.30 -6.76 -0.12
N PRO A 63 -4.19 -6.08 -0.87
CA PRO A 63 -5.43 -5.55 -0.31
C PRO A 63 -6.37 -6.67 0.18
N TYR A 64 -6.23 -7.91 -0.32
CA TYR A 64 -6.99 -9.05 0.22
C TYR A 64 -6.50 -9.47 1.62
N LEU A 65 -5.19 -9.42 1.88
CA LEU A 65 -4.66 -9.68 3.23
C LEU A 65 -4.96 -8.52 4.17
N GLU A 66 -4.90 -7.27 3.68
CA GLU A 66 -5.33 -6.09 4.41
C GLU A 66 -6.79 -6.25 4.87
N ASP A 67 -7.71 -6.56 3.95
CA ASP A 67 -9.13 -6.75 4.26
C ASP A 67 -9.36 -7.92 5.24
N ASP A 68 -8.74 -9.08 5.03
CA ASP A 68 -8.85 -10.22 5.97
C ASP A 68 -8.42 -9.82 7.39
N LEU A 69 -7.32 -9.08 7.54
CA LEU A 69 -6.78 -8.70 8.84
C LEU A 69 -7.53 -7.50 9.48
N LEU A 70 -8.15 -6.64 8.67
CA LEU A 70 -9.08 -5.62 9.17
C LEU A 70 -10.35 -6.26 9.74
N ASP A 71 -10.90 -7.25 9.03
CA ASP A 71 -12.14 -7.94 9.40
C ASP A 71 -11.95 -8.99 10.51
N ASN A 72 -10.72 -9.48 10.71
CA ASN A 72 -10.41 -10.51 11.71
C ASN A 72 -9.40 -10.01 12.77
N PRO A 73 -9.85 -9.26 13.81
CA PRO A 73 -8.97 -8.72 14.85
C PRO A 73 -8.12 -9.77 15.56
N LYS A 74 -8.64 -10.99 15.74
CA LYS A 74 -7.88 -12.10 16.35
C LYS A 74 -6.70 -12.54 15.49
N ARG A 75 -6.89 -12.68 14.17
CA ARG A 75 -5.81 -13.04 13.23
C ARG A 75 -4.77 -11.94 13.17
N ARG A 76 -5.21 -10.68 13.12
CA ARG A 76 -4.32 -9.51 13.22
C ARG A 76 -3.47 -9.55 14.48
N GLN A 77 -4.08 -9.78 15.64
CA GLN A 77 -3.36 -9.87 16.91
C GLN A 77 -2.32 -10.99 16.90
N MET A 78 -2.67 -12.19 16.41
CA MET A 78 -1.75 -13.32 16.29
C MET A 78 -0.55 -12.99 15.38
N LEU A 79 -0.76 -12.29 14.26
CA LEU A 79 0.32 -11.83 13.40
C LEU A 79 1.24 -10.87 14.15
N ILE A 80 0.70 -9.82 14.78
CA ILE A 80 1.49 -8.83 15.51
C ILE A 80 2.31 -9.48 16.64
N GLU A 81 1.71 -10.40 17.39
CA GLU A 81 2.40 -11.16 18.44
C GLU A 81 3.53 -12.03 17.87
N ALA A 82 3.31 -12.69 16.74
CA ALA A 82 4.36 -13.46 16.06
C ALA A 82 5.54 -12.58 15.61
N LEU A 83 5.27 -11.38 15.08
CA LEU A 83 6.31 -10.41 14.72
C LEU A 83 7.12 -9.97 15.94
N ARG A 84 6.44 -9.58 17.03
CA ARG A 84 7.08 -9.18 18.28
C ARG A 84 7.92 -10.31 18.89
N HIS A 85 7.40 -11.53 18.86
CA HIS A 85 8.12 -12.72 19.33
C HIS A 85 9.41 -12.96 18.53
N ARG A 86 9.37 -12.86 17.19
CA ARG A 86 10.58 -12.97 16.37
C ARG A 86 11.62 -11.89 16.69
N LEU A 87 11.19 -10.64 16.91
CA LEU A 87 12.10 -9.58 17.32
C LEU A 87 12.72 -9.85 18.70
N HIS A 88 11.93 -10.35 19.65
CA HIS A 88 12.44 -10.75 20.97
C HIS A 88 13.49 -11.87 20.86
N GLU A 89 13.25 -12.86 20.01
CA GLU A 89 14.21 -13.94 19.75
C GLU A 89 15.54 -13.41 19.16
N ILE A 90 15.50 -12.36 18.34
CA ILE A 90 16.73 -11.70 17.85
C ILE A 90 17.43 -10.95 18.99
N GLU A 91 16.69 -10.23 19.83
CA GLU A 91 17.21 -9.50 21.00
C GLU A 91 17.98 -10.43 21.95
N VAL A 92 17.40 -11.58 22.31
CA VAL A 92 18.06 -12.58 23.17
C VAL A 92 19.38 -13.08 22.56
N ARG A 93 19.46 -13.16 21.23
CA ARG A 93 20.64 -13.65 20.51
C ARG A 93 21.67 -12.56 20.19
N ARG A 94 21.39 -11.29 20.45
CA ARG A 94 22.28 -10.20 20.00
C ARG A 94 23.62 -10.16 20.73
N GLN A 95 23.73 -10.78 21.91
CA GLN A 95 24.96 -10.84 22.72
C GLN A 95 25.61 -9.47 22.94
N GLY A 96 24.80 -8.42 23.13
CA GLY A 96 25.28 -7.04 23.32
C GLY A 96 25.73 -6.31 22.04
N ASN A 97 25.53 -6.88 20.85
CA ASN A 97 25.88 -6.21 19.60
C ASN A 97 24.99 -4.96 19.38
N GLU A 98 25.61 -3.78 19.39
CA GLU A 98 24.93 -2.49 19.26
C GLU A 98 24.28 -2.29 17.88
N LEU A 99 24.94 -2.76 16.80
CA LEU A 99 24.41 -2.68 15.44
C LEU A 99 23.13 -3.51 15.29
N VAL A 100 23.08 -4.69 15.90
CA VAL A 100 21.85 -5.50 15.96
C VAL A 100 20.78 -4.78 16.78
N GLY A 101 21.16 -4.09 17.87
CA GLY A 101 20.25 -3.26 18.66
C GLY A 101 19.59 -2.16 17.83
N GLN A 102 20.37 -1.42 17.03
CA GLN A 102 19.85 -0.38 16.12
C GLN A 102 18.83 -0.93 15.13
N LEU A 103 19.09 -2.12 14.55
CA LEU A 103 18.12 -2.77 13.66
C LEU A 103 16.85 -3.20 14.38
N LEU A 104 16.96 -3.69 15.62
CA LEU A 104 15.81 -4.09 16.41
C LEU A 104 14.93 -2.90 16.80
N GLU A 105 15.52 -1.76 17.13
CA GLU A 105 14.77 -0.53 17.39
C GLU A 105 13.98 -0.07 16.15
N ALA A 106 14.64 -0.06 14.98
CA ALA A 106 13.99 0.27 13.71
C ALA A 106 12.87 -0.73 13.37
N ALA A 107 13.11 -2.03 13.52
CA ALA A 107 12.13 -3.07 13.25
C ALA A 107 10.95 -3.04 14.24
N ALA A 108 11.22 -2.81 15.52
CA ALA A 108 10.18 -2.65 16.54
C ALA A 108 9.31 -1.42 16.26
N ARG A 109 9.90 -0.32 15.79
CA ARG A 109 9.15 0.84 15.30
C ARG A 109 8.27 0.47 14.11
N ALA A 110 8.81 -0.21 13.10
CA ALA A 110 8.04 -0.66 11.95
C ALA A 110 6.86 -1.58 12.33
N VAL A 111 7.03 -2.48 13.31
CA VAL A 111 5.94 -3.31 13.84
C VAL A 111 4.87 -2.47 14.54
N ARG A 112 5.24 -1.47 15.35
CA ARG A 112 4.28 -0.55 15.99
C ARG A 112 3.51 0.28 14.95
N GLU A 113 4.20 0.82 13.96
CA GLU A 113 3.57 1.55 12.85
C GLU A 113 2.64 0.65 12.03
N PHE A 114 3.02 -0.61 11.79
CA PHE A 114 2.18 -1.59 11.10
C PHE A 114 0.92 -1.95 11.89
N GLU A 115 1.01 -2.08 13.21
CA GLU A 115 -0.15 -2.32 14.07
C GLU A 115 -1.10 -1.11 14.09
N ALA A 116 -0.57 0.11 14.26
CA ALA A 116 -1.36 1.34 14.26
C ALA A 116 -2.06 1.58 12.90
N TRP A 117 -1.38 1.25 11.80
CA TRP A 117 -1.88 1.40 10.44
C TRP A 117 -3.26 0.76 10.21
N PHE A 118 -3.59 -0.36 10.88
CA PHE A 118 -4.92 -0.96 10.75
C PHE A 118 -6.03 -0.05 11.30
N ALA A 119 -5.80 0.57 12.45
CA ALA A 119 -6.76 1.49 13.05
C ALA A 119 -6.88 2.78 12.22
N ASP A 120 -5.75 3.30 11.73
CA ASP A 120 -5.71 4.46 10.85
C ASP A 120 -6.47 4.21 9.55
N THR A 121 -6.26 3.03 8.95
CA THR A 121 -6.96 2.59 7.73
C THR A 121 -8.47 2.50 7.97
N ALA A 122 -8.90 1.84 9.04
CA ALA A 122 -10.33 1.73 9.38
C ALA A 122 -10.96 3.12 9.62
N SER A 123 -10.26 4.00 10.33
CA SER A 123 -10.68 5.37 10.59
C SER A 123 -10.82 6.17 9.28
N LEU A 124 -9.84 6.09 8.38
CA LEU A 124 -9.91 6.78 7.10
C LEU A 124 -11.01 6.22 6.19
N ARG A 125 -11.23 4.89 6.15
CA ARG A 125 -12.36 4.28 5.43
C ARG A 125 -13.70 4.81 5.94
N ALA A 126 -13.86 4.95 7.26
CA ALA A 126 -15.06 5.52 7.88
C ALA A 126 -15.25 7.00 7.53
N ARG A 127 -14.17 7.81 7.58
CA ARG A 127 -14.19 9.22 7.19
C ARG A 127 -14.56 9.42 5.72
N VAL A 128 -13.99 8.63 4.80
CA VAL A 128 -14.34 8.65 3.37
C VAL A 128 -15.83 8.34 3.18
N ARG A 129 -16.32 7.25 3.78
CA ARG A 129 -17.74 6.87 3.67
C ARG A 129 -18.67 7.94 4.21
N SER A 130 -18.35 8.50 5.37
CA SER A 130 -19.12 9.58 5.99
C SER A 130 -19.13 10.83 5.11
N ARG A 131 -17.96 11.24 4.61
CA ARG A 131 -17.80 12.47 3.84
C ARG A 131 -18.48 12.42 2.47
N LEU A 132 -18.48 11.25 1.84
CA LEU A 132 -19.08 11.04 0.52
C LEU A 132 -20.52 10.51 0.61
N ALA A 133 -21.06 10.34 1.82
CA ALA A 133 -22.45 10.00 2.03
C ALA A 133 -23.35 11.10 1.43
N GLY A 134 -24.35 10.68 0.65
CA GLY A 134 -25.26 11.61 -0.04
C GLY A 134 -24.67 12.27 -1.29
N VAL A 135 -23.35 12.17 -1.54
CA VAL A 135 -22.74 12.58 -2.80
C VAL A 135 -22.87 11.46 -3.84
N THR A 136 -22.53 10.23 -3.46
CA THR A 136 -22.67 9.04 -4.31
C THR A 136 -23.26 7.89 -3.51
N ARG A 137 -23.63 6.80 -4.21
CA ARG A 137 -24.11 5.57 -3.58
C ARG A 137 -22.96 4.89 -2.82
N ARG A 138 -23.30 4.20 -1.72
CA ARG A 138 -22.32 3.47 -0.92
C ARG A 138 -21.52 2.45 -1.74
N ASP A 139 -22.16 1.80 -2.70
CA ASP A 139 -21.55 0.75 -3.53
C ASP A 139 -20.59 1.34 -4.60
N ASN A 140 -20.62 2.66 -4.80
CA ASN A 140 -19.66 3.38 -5.63
C ASN A 140 -18.39 3.77 -4.86
N ILE A 141 -18.26 3.38 -3.59
CA ILE A 141 -17.09 3.66 -2.74
C ILE A 141 -16.42 2.33 -2.38
N ALA A 142 -15.52 1.88 -3.24
CA ALA A 142 -14.89 0.57 -3.15
C ALA A 142 -13.51 0.63 -2.46
N PHE A 143 -13.37 -0.14 -1.39
CA PHE A 143 -12.09 -0.36 -0.68
C PHE A 143 -11.55 -1.78 -0.85
N ASP A 144 -12.34 -2.65 -1.49
CA ASP A 144 -12.03 -4.07 -1.61
C ASP A 144 -10.84 -4.34 -2.54
N GLY A 145 -10.26 -5.52 -2.34
CA GLY A 145 -9.12 -5.98 -3.13
C GLY A 145 -9.37 -6.03 -4.64
N LEU A 146 -10.57 -6.37 -5.12
CA LEU A 146 -10.83 -6.46 -6.56
C LEU A 146 -10.76 -5.08 -7.21
N ALA A 147 -11.48 -4.10 -6.67
CA ALA A 147 -11.44 -2.74 -7.18
C ALA A 147 -10.01 -2.17 -7.14
N ARG A 148 -9.31 -2.29 -6.00
CA ARG A 148 -7.95 -1.74 -5.85
C ARG A 148 -6.93 -2.40 -6.76
N VAL A 149 -7.00 -3.72 -6.96
CA VAL A 149 -6.10 -4.46 -7.87
C VAL A 149 -6.36 -4.10 -9.33
N SER A 150 -7.62 -3.94 -9.74
CA SER A 150 -7.95 -3.57 -11.12
C SER A 150 -7.53 -2.15 -11.50
N HIS A 151 -7.24 -1.29 -10.51
CA HIS A 151 -6.91 0.13 -10.70
C HIS A 151 -5.51 0.51 -10.20
N VAL A 152 -4.66 -0.47 -9.86
CA VAL A 152 -3.28 -0.26 -9.37
C VAL A 152 -2.30 0.16 -10.49
N THR A 153 -2.63 -0.15 -11.74
CA THR A 153 -1.75 0.07 -12.89
C THR A 153 -2.53 0.46 -14.14
N ASP A 154 -1.86 1.14 -15.07
CA ASP A 154 -2.29 1.27 -16.47
C ASP A 154 -1.57 0.24 -17.37
N ALA A 155 -1.57 0.47 -18.69
CA ALA A 155 -0.95 -0.43 -19.67
C ALA A 155 0.58 -0.55 -19.54
N THR A 156 1.22 0.24 -18.68
CA THR A 156 2.64 0.07 -18.33
C THR A 156 2.92 -1.15 -17.44
N ASP A 157 1.88 -1.73 -16.82
CA ASP A 157 1.99 -2.76 -15.79
C ASP A 157 2.81 -2.33 -14.54
N TRP A 158 3.05 -1.02 -14.38
CA TRP A 158 3.80 -0.45 -13.28
C TRP A 158 2.94 -0.34 -12.02
N ARG A 159 3.28 -1.14 -10.99
CA ARG A 159 2.53 -1.20 -9.72
C ARG A 159 3.31 -0.53 -8.59
N VAL A 160 3.18 0.79 -8.47
CA VAL A 160 3.88 1.56 -7.42
C VAL A 160 3.15 1.47 -6.09
N GLU A 161 1.94 2.00 -5.96
CA GLU A 161 1.07 1.87 -4.79
C GLU A 161 -0.34 1.41 -5.19
N TYR A 162 -1.04 0.77 -4.25
CA TYR A 162 -2.48 0.51 -4.41
C TYR A 162 -3.25 1.78 -4.05
N PRO A 163 -4.31 2.13 -4.80
CA PRO A 163 -5.16 3.24 -4.39
C PRO A 163 -5.82 2.89 -3.05
N PHE A 164 -6.02 3.89 -2.20
CA PHE A 164 -6.77 3.75 -0.94
C PHE A 164 -8.23 3.36 -1.21
N VAL A 165 -8.85 4.03 -2.19
CA VAL A 165 -10.25 3.86 -2.56
C VAL A 165 -10.42 4.02 -4.06
N VAL A 166 -11.36 3.28 -4.64
CA VAL A 166 -11.83 3.45 -6.01
C VAL A 166 -13.27 3.96 -5.96
N LEU A 167 -13.53 5.07 -6.64
CA LEU A 167 -14.85 5.66 -6.77
C LEU A 167 -15.40 5.42 -8.18
N THR A 168 -16.66 4.99 -8.29
CA THR A 168 -17.32 4.68 -9.57
C THR A 168 -18.66 5.43 -9.69
N PRO A 169 -18.65 6.78 -9.82
CA PRO A 169 -19.86 7.59 -9.89
C PRO A 169 -20.80 7.14 -11.01
N ASP A 170 -22.11 7.29 -10.81
CA ASP A 170 -23.11 6.92 -11.81
C ASP A 170 -23.42 8.10 -12.76
N THR A 171 -23.19 9.34 -12.30
CA THR A 171 -23.50 10.56 -13.07
C THR A 171 -22.41 11.63 -12.93
N GLU A 172 -22.30 12.49 -13.94
CA GLU A 172 -21.36 13.63 -13.93
C GLU A 172 -21.65 14.63 -12.80
N ALA A 173 -22.91 14.73 -12.37
CA ALA A 173 -23.33 15.63 -11.29
C ALA A 173 -22.65 15.31 -9.94
N GLU A 174 -22.21 14.06 -9.73
CA GLU A 174 -21.52 13.62 -8.51
C GLU A 174 -20.07 14.14 -8.45
N MET A 175 -19.46 14.42 -9.61
CA MET A 175 -18.01 14.67 -9.73
C MET A 175 -17.51 15.80 -8.85
N ALA A 176 -18.22 16.94 -8.85
CA ALA A 176 -17.82 18.10 -8.05
C ALA A 176 -17.82 17.77 -6.55
N GLY A 177 -18.84 17.05 -6.07
CA GLY A 177 -18.95 16.63 -4.69
C GLY A 177 -17.88 15.61 -4.29
N LEU A 178 -17.56 14.66 -5.18
CA LEU A 178 -16.52 13.66 -4.97
C LEU A 178 -15.15 14.33 -4.87
N VAL A 179 -14.80 15.19 -5.83
CA VAL A 179 -13.51 15.91 -5.85
C VAL A 179 -13.35 16.78 -4.60
N ALA A 180 -14.38 17.55 -4.23
CA ALA A 180 -14.34 18.38 -3.03
C ALA A 180 -14.15 17.54 -1.76
N GLY A 181 -14.84 16.41 -1.65
CA GLY A 181 -14.70 15.49 -0.51
C GLY A 181 -13.31 14.87 -0.43
N LEU A 182 -12.73 14.45 -1.55
CA LEU A 182 -11.38 13.89 -1.60
C LEU A 182 -10.31 14.91 -1.22
N ILE A 183 -10.44 16.17 -1.66
CA ILE A 183 -9.54 17.27 -1.27
C ILE A 183 -9.58 17.48 0.25
N GLU A 184 -10.78 17.55 0.85
CA GLU A 184 -10.95 17.73 2.29
C GLU A 184 -10.33 16.58 3.09
N LEU A 185 -10.36 15.36 2.55
CA LEU A 185 -9.77 14.17 3.15
C LEU A 185 -8.25 14.08 2.94
N GLY A 186 -7.66 14.95 2.12
CA GLY A 186 -6.23 14.95 1.79
C GLY A 186 -5.81 13.83 0.84
N LEU A 187 -6.74 13.26 0.06
CA LEU A 187 -6.45 12.17 -0.86
C LEU A 187 -6.02 12.71 -2.23
N THR A 188 -4.95 12.11 -2.79
CA THR A 188 -4.52 12.39 -4.16
C THR A 188 -5.56 11.85 -5.14
N ILE A 189 -6.05 12.67 -6.06
CA ILE A 189 -7.13 12.29 -6.99
C ILE A 189 -6.53 11.85 -8.32
N ILE A 190 -6.90 10.65 -8.76
CA ILE A 190 -6.48 10.08 -10.04
C ILE A 190 -7.72 9.80 -10.90
N PRO A 191 -8.06 10.66 -11.87
CA PRO A 191 -9.12 10.34 -12.83
C PRO A 191 -8.65 9.21 -13.75
N ARG A 192 -9.54 8.25 -14.01
CA ARG A 192 -9.20 7.06 -14.80
C ARG A 192 -10.40 6.60 -15.64
N GLY A 193 -10.21 6.50 -16.95
CA GLY A 193 -11.09 5.72 -17.84
C GLY A 193 -10.65 4.24 -17.88
N GLY A 194 -10.56 3.64 -19.07
CA GLY A 194 -10.15 2.23 -19.20
C GLY A 194 -8.71 1.89 -18.81
N GLY A 195 -7.89 2.85 -18.39
CA GLY A 195 -6.54 2.58 -17.89
C GLY A 195 -5.52 2.11 -18.93
N THR A 196 -5.71 2.46 -20.20
CA THR A 196 -4.89 2.00 -21.33
C THR A 196 -3.68 2.89 -21.63
N GLY A 197 -3.36 3.85 -20.76
CA GLY A 197 -2.22 4.75 -20.93
C GLY A 197 -0.87 4.01 -20.82
N TYR A 198 0.12 4.42 -21.61
CA TYR A 198 1.46 3.81 -21.67
C TYR A 198 2.54 4.63 -20.96
N THR A 199 2.15 5.61 -20.15
CA THR A 199 3.07 6.57 -19.53
C THR A 199 2.98 6.64 -18.01
N GLY A 200 2.18 5.77 -17.37
CA GLY A 200 2.00 5.75 -15.93
C GLY A 200 1.03 6.83 -15.41
N GLY A 201 0.29 7.49 -16.30
CA GLY A 201 -0.56 8.64 -15.96
C GLY A 201 -1.73 8.32 -15.02
N ALA A 202 -2.12 7.05 -14.91
CA ALA A 202 -3.17 6.57 -14.01
C ALA A 202 -2.64 5.62 -12.91
N VAL A 203 -1.33 5.59 -12.68
CA VAL A 203 -0.69 4.74 -11.66
C VAL A 203 -0.64 5.49 -10.31
N PRO A 204 -1.18 4.92 -9.22
CA PRO A 204 -1.03 5.53 -7.90
C PRO A 204 0.42 5.50 -7.41
N LEU A 205 0.95 6.67 -7.07
CA LEU A 205 2.32 6.83 -6.55
C LEU A 205 2.36 6.97 -5.02
N THR A 206 1.20 7.02 -4.38
CA THR A 206 1.01 7.09 -2.93
C THR A 206 -0.14 6.16 -2.53
N ASP A 207 -0.04 5.58 -1.34
CA ASP A 207 -1.09 4.79 -0.70
C ASP A 207 -2.29 5.67 -0.24
N GLN A 208 -2.15 6.99 -0.28
CA GLN A 208 -3.20 7.98 -0.01
C GLN A 208 -3.83 8.51 -1.32
N ALA A 209 -4.04 7.64 -2.30
CA ALA A 209 -4.67 7.99 -3.57
C ALA A 209 -6.12 7.47 -3.67
N ALA A 210 -7.00 8.28 -4.24
CA ALA A 210 -8.33 7.88 -4.67
C ALA A 210 -8.36 7.84 -6.20
N VAL A 211 -8.70 6.69 -6.76
CA VAL A 211 -8.97 6.57 -8.20
C VAL A 211 -10.44 6.87 -8.44
N VAL A 212 -10.74 7.81 -9.34
CA VAL A 212 -12.10 8.09 -9.80
C VAL A 212 -12.26 7.44 -11.16
N ASN A 213 -12.92 6.29 -11.20
CA ASN A 213 -13.21 5.55 -12.42
C ASN A 213 -14.42 6.18 -13.14
N THR A 214 -14.19 6.72 -14.33
CA THR A 214 -15.19 7.39 -15.16
C THR A 214 -15.83 6.48 -16.20
N GLU A 215 -15.57 5.18 -16.20
CA GLU A 215 -16.06 4.23 -17.22
C GLU A 215 -17.60 4.11 -17.27
N LYS A 216 -18.31 4.41 -16.17
CA LYS A 216 -19.79 4.47 -16.17
C LYS A 216 -20.35 5.73 -16.86
N LEU A 217 -19.53 6.77 -17.00
CA LEU A 217 -19.95 8.07 -17.53
C LEU A 217 -19.88 8.04 -19.08
N GLU A 218 -20.74 7.24 -19.69
CA GLU A 218 -20.76 6.98 -21.14
C GLU A 218 -21.94 7.61 -21.88
N ALA A 219 -22.73 8.44 -21.19
CA ALA A 219 -23.88 9.10 -21.78
C ALA A 219 -23.45 10.05 -22.92
N MET A 220 -24.02 9.86 -24.10
CA MET A 220 -23.79 10.71 -25.27
C MET A 220 -25.02 11.56 -25.56
N SER A 221 -24.83 12.85 -25.83
CA SER A 221 -25.91 13.73 -26.30
C SER A 221 -26.31 13.41 -27.74
N ALA A 222 -27.42 14.00 -28.19
CA ALA A 222 -27.74 14.02 -29.60
C ALA A 222 -26.64 14.75 -30.39
N VAL A 223 -26.45 14.34 -31.64
CA VAL A 223 -25.54 15.01 -32.57
C VAL A 223 -26.15 16.35 -32.98
N GLU A 224 -25.41 17.43 -32.77
CA GLU A 224 -25.77 18.76 -33.24
C GLU A 224 -24.98 19.11 -34.51
N MET A 225 -25.68 19.27 -35.63
CA MET A 225 -25.07 19.76 -36.86
C MET A 225 -24.88 21.27 -36.74
N SER A 226 -23.63 21.74 -36.79
CA SER A 226 -23.31 23.17 -36.76
C SER A 226 -22.49 23.57 -37.98
N HIS A 227 -22.76 24.77 -38.51
CA HIS A 227 -21.87 25.41 -39.47
C HIS A 227 -20.71 26.06 -38.70
N LEU A 228 -19.50 25.52 -38.88
CA LEU A 228 -18.29 26.16 -38.39
C LEU A 228 -18.07 27.49 -39.13
N PRO A 229 -17.58 28.53 -38.46
CA PRO A 229 -17.23 29.78 -39.14
C PRO A 229 -16.13 29.53 -40.19
N GLY A 230 -16.46 29.79 -41.46
CA GLY A 230 -15.61 29.55 -42.64
C GLY A 230 -16.46 29.29 -43.88
#